data_AF-A0A9X7FSL8-F1
#
_entry.id   AF-A0A9X7FSL8-F1
#
_cell.length_a   1.000
_cell.length_b   1.000
_cell.length_c   1.000
_cell.angle_alpha   90.00
_cell.angle_beta   90.00
_cell.angle_gamma   90.00
#
_symmetry.space_group_name_H-M   'P 1'
#
loop_
_entity.id
_entity.type
_entity.pdbx_description
1 polymer ?
#
loop_
_entity_poly.entity_id
_entity_poly.type
_entity_poly.pdbx_seq_one_letter_code
_entity_poly.pdbx_strand_id
1 'polypeptide(L)'
;MKLKVAHDDERITFISEDDSVYGFTEYTKKNWDIIGELNWYINDGDIKNGRRTYIYTGSAPFTRRYRKLYEVVMCSWYGKKIVDQMRDNKFIIEHLDNNPHNCSIENLAFAHEDLNKAKAFTFDKTRPKLLTEVAMNIYKNFSTKEFEITLGFNQLYTLTLEEDNKTKTIPLNALYLKYDDDFETVLTNANFIGNSVKKETSLNVNTLDCYDYRYEAANFLVAPKEKSLPPLVNYNNQWLLVLNEKTSLVAIGPSWKKNLI
;
A
#
# COMPACT_ATOMS: atom_id res chain seq x y z
N MET A 1 -0.16 -15.57 -21.44
CA MET A 1 1.18 -15.10 -21.83
C MET A 1 2.20 -15.53 -20.80
N LYS A 2 3.41 -15.90 -21.24
CA LYS A 2 4.56 -16.16 -20.38
C LYS A 2 5.25 -14.85 -20.03
N LEU A 3 5.75 -14.72 -18.80
CA LEU A 3 6.45 -13.53 -18.31
C LEU A 3 7.94 -13.82 -18.15
N LYS A 4 8.78 -12.86 -18.51
CA LYS A 4 10.18 -12.77 -18.11
C LYS A 4 10.23 -12.31 -16.66
N VAL A 5 11.27 -12.72 -15.93
CA VAL A 5 11.52 -12.27 -14.56
C VAL A 5 12.88 -11.60 -14.52
N ALA A 6 12.93 -10.41 -13.95
CA ALA A 6 14.16 -9.68 -13.68
C ALA A 6 14.14 -9.20 -12.23
N HIS A 7 15.29 -8.76 -11.71
CA HIS A 7 15.34 -8.11 -10.41
C HIS A 7 16.40 -7.00 -10.40
N ASP A 8 16.23 -6.06 -9.48
CA ASP A 8 17.27 -5.15 -9.00
C ASP A 8 17.56 -5.45 -7.53
N ASP A 9 18.19 -4.51 -6.81
CA ASP A 9 18.52 -4.68 -5.39
C ASP A 9 17.29 -4.58 -4.47
N GLU A 10 16.14 -4.09 -4.96
CA GLU A 10 14.93 -3.84 -4.18
C GLU A 10 13.75 -4.73 -4.58
N ARG A 11 13.63 -5.10 -5.86
CA ARG A 11 12.41 -5.69 -6.44
C ARG A 11 12.71 -6.81 -7.40
N ILE A 12 11.82 -7.80 -7.40
CA ILE A 12 11.67 -8.78 -8.46
C ILE A 12 10.47 -8.36 -9.31
N THR A 13 10.68 -8.23 -10.62
CA THR A 13 9.70 -7.69 -11.57
C THR A 13 9.33 -8.73 -12.62
N PHE A 14 8.04 -8.79 -12.96
CA PHE A 14 7.49 -9.70 -13.96
C PHE A 14 7.11 -8.91 -15.21
N ILE A 15 7.73 -9.25 -16.33
CA ILE A 15 7.76 -8.43 -17.54
C ILE A 15 7.20 -9.25 -18.70
N SER A 16 6.34 -8.67 -19.53
CA SER A 16 5.84 -9.29 -20.76
C SER A 16 6.85 -9.28 -21.90
N GLU A 17 6.43 -9.82 -23.05
CA GLU A 17 7.23 -9.80 -24.27
C GLU A 17 7.41 -8.39 -24.85
N ASP A 18 6.45 -7.48 -24.62
CA ASP A 18 6.50 -6.06 -25.03
C ASP A 18 7.16 -5.13 -23.99
N ASP A 19 7.90 -5.71 -23.05
CA ASP A 19 8.61 -5.03 -21.97
C ASP A 19 7.73 -4.23 -20.99
N SER A 20 6.41 -4.47 -20.98
CA SER A 20 5.51 -3.94 -19.96
C SER A 20 5.70 -4.65 -18.61
N VAL A 21 5.77 -3.87 -17.53
CA VAL A 21 5.79 -4.41 -16.16
C VAL A 21 4.39 -4.82 -15.74
N TYR A 22 4.21 -6.11 -15.46
CA TYR A 22 2.92 -6.69 -15.05
C TYR A 22 2.74 -6.82 -13.55
N GLY A 23 3.81 -6.74 -12.77
CA GLY A 23 3.74 -6.84 -11.32
C GLY A 23 5.10 -7.06 -10.71
N PHE A 24 5.14 -7.07 -9.38
CA PHE A 24 6.37 -7.12 -8.63
C PHE A 24 6.18 -7.70 -7.23
N THR A 25 7.30 -8.06 -6.61
CA THR A 25 7.46 -8.36 -5.18
C THR A 25 8.86 -7.90 -4.75
N GLU A 26 9.18 -7.93 -3.46
CA GLU A 26 10.49 -7.49 -2.98
C GLU A 26 11.58 -8.49 -3.33
N TYR A 27 12.74 -7.94 -3.69
CA TYR A 27 13.96 -8.70 -3.76
C TYR A 27 14.46 -9.02 -2.35
N THR A 28 14.60 -10.32 -2.11
CA THR A 28 15.51 -10.85 -1.11
C THR A 28 16.19 -12.04 -1.75
N LYS A 29 17.42 -12.37 -1.35
CA LYS A 29 18.10 -13.57 -1.86
C LYS A 29 17.23 -14.82 -1.74
N LYS A 30 16.57 -15.00 -0.59
CA LYS A 30 15.64 -16.10 -0.33
C LYS A 30 14.46 -16.13 -1.31
N ASN A 31 13.83 -14.98 -1.59
CA ASN A 31 12.73 -14.92 -2.55
C ASN A 31 13.22 -15.18 -3.97
N TRP A 32 14.37 -14.63 -4.35
CA TRP A 32 14.95 -14.80 -5.68
C TRP A 32 15.33 -16.25 -5.97
N ASP A 33 15.97 -16.92 -5.01
CA ASP A 33 16.35 -18.33 -5.12
C ASP A 33 15.14 -19.24 -5.39
N ILE A 34 13.93 -18.84 -4.97
CA ILE A 34 12.68 -19.55 -5.27
C ILE A 34 12.06 -19.04 -6.57
N ILE A 35 11.82 -17.74 -6.69
CA ILE A 35 11.01 -17.14 -7.76
C ILE A 35 11.73 -17.20 -9.11
N GLY A 36 13.06 -16.99 -9.12
CA GLY A 36 13.90 -16.98 -10.32
C GLY A 36 13.99 -18.34 -11.02
N GLU A 37 13.73 -19.44 -10.31
CA GLU A 37 13.73 -20.79 -10.86
C GLU A 37 12.39 -21.21 -11.51
N LEU A 38 11.33 -20.43 -11.31
CA LEU A 38 9.98 -20.78 -11.75
C LEU A 38 9.62 -20.11 -13.08
N ASN A 39 8.74 -20.76 -13.84
CA ASN A 39 8.12 -20.13 -15.01
C ASN A 39 6.86 -19.38 -14.58
N TRP A 40 6.68 -18.17 -15.08
CA TRP A 40 5.59 -17.29 -14.69
C TRP A 40 4.70 -16.92 -15.87
N TYR A 41 3.42 -16.75 -15.59
CA TYR A 41 2.38 -16.57 -16.58
C TYR A 41 1.30 -15.61 -16.06
N ILE A 42 0.57 -15.06 -17.01
CA ILE A 42 -0.67 -14.32 -16.81
C ILE A 42 -1.72 -14.81 -17.81
N ASN A 43 -3.00 -14.71 -17.45
CA ASN A 43 -4.09 -15.14 -18.33
C ASN A 43 -4.49 -14.04 -19.32
N ASP A 44 -4.19 -14.24 -20.60
CA ASP A 44 -4.49 -13.28 -21.68
C ASP A 44 -5.98 -13.12 -21.91
N GLY A 45 -6.76 -14.18 -21.70
CA GLY A 45 -8.21 -14.12 -21.78
C GLY A 45 -8.80 -13.22 -20.71
N ASP A 46 -8.23 -13.21 -19.50
CA ASP A 46 -8.70 -12.32 -18.45
C ASP A 46 -8.34 -10.86 -18.76
N ILE A 47 -7.12 -10.61 -19.21
CA ILE A 47 -6.67 -9.26 -19.62
C ILE A 47 -7.58 -8.71 -20.73
N LYS A 48 -7.78 -9.46 -21.81
CA LYS A 48 -8.59 -9.02 -22.96
C LYS A 48 -10.04 -8.72 -22.60
N ASN A 49 -10.57 -9.39 -21.58
CA ASN A 49 -11.94 -9.19 -21.09
C ASN A 49 -12.02 -8.20 -19.92
N GLY A 50 -10.94 -7.49 -19.58
CA GLY A 50 -10.90 -6.56 -18.45
C GLY A 50 -11.17 -7.22 -17.09
N ARG A 51 -10.93 -8.54 -16.97
CA ARG A 51 -11.12 -9.29 -15.74
C ARG A 51 -9.88 -9.23 -14.87
N ARG A 52 -10.10 -9.29 -13.56
CA ARG A 52 -9.01 -9.42 -12.58
C ARG A 52 -8.19 -10.66 -12.90
N THR A 53 -6.88 -10.49 -13.01
CA THR A 53 -5.92 -11.54 -13.33
C THR A 53 -4.82 -11.59 -12.27
N TYR A 54 -4.05 -12.67 -12.25
CA TYR A 54 -2.99 -12.91 -11.28
C TYR A 54 -1.76 -13.44 -12.00
N ILE A 55 -0.58 -13.08 -11.51
CA ILE A 55 0.66 -13.73 -11.92
C ILE A 55 0.69 -15.11 -11.25
N TYR A 56 0.90 -16.16 -12.04
CA TYR A 56 0.92 -17.54 -11.55
C TYR A 56 2.02 -18.36 -12.19
N THR A 57 2.42 -19.43 -11.51
CA THR A 57 3.38 -20.42 -11.99
C THR A 57 2.70 -21.76 -12.28
N GLY A 58 3.23 -22.47 -13.29
CA GLY A 58 2.92 -23.88 -13.55
C GLY A 58 3.99 -24.84 -13.03
N SER A 59 5.07 -24.31 -12.42
CA SER A 59 6.22 -25.10 -11.99
C SER A 59 5.95 -25.86 -10.69
N ALA A 60 6.52 -27.07 -10.56
CA ALA A 60 6.59 -27.78 -9.28
C ALA A 60 7.53 -27.03 -8.30
N PRO A 61 7.30 -27.11 -6.98
CA PRO A 61 6.23 -27.83 -6.29
C PRO A 61 4.90 -27.05 -6.22
N PHE A 62 4.82 -25.85 -6.79
CA PHE A 62 3.70 -24.92 -6.60
C PHE A 62 2.48 -25.16 -7.51
N THR A 63 2.24 -26.40 -7.94
CA THR A 63 1.06 -26.73 -8.74
C THR A 63 -0.16 -26.93 -7.84
N ARG A 64 -1.35 -26.48 -8.29
CA ARG A 64 -2.66 -26.54 -7.60
C ARG A 64 -2.93 -25.48 -6.52
N ARG A 65 -2.39 -25.59 -5.30
CA ARG A 65 -2.88 -24.83 -4.10
C ARG A 65 -2.12 -23.52 -3.81
N TYR A 66 -0.94 -23.28 -4.40
CA TYR A 66 -0.11 -22.08 -4.15
C TYR A 66 0.54 -21.55 -5.43
N ARG A 67 -0.21 -21.59 -6.52
CA ARG A 67 0.34 -21.28 -7.84
C ARG A 67 0.47 -19.78 -8.10
N LYS A 68 -0.22 -18.93 -7.34
CA LYS A 68 -0.20 -17.48 -7.58
C LYS A 68 1.00 -16.86 -6.88
N LEU A 69 1.55 -15.80 -7.46
CA LEU A 69 2.77 -15.16 -6.94
C LEU A 69 2.66 -14.78 -5.46
N TYR A 70 1.58 -14.11 -5.06
CA TYR A 70 1.36 -13.77 -3.64
C TYR A 70 1.30 -14.99 -2.71
N GLU A 71 0.85 -16.16 -3.21
CA GLU A 71 0.82 -17.40 -2.42
C GLU A 71 2.24 -17.94 -2.24
N VAL A 72 3.06 -17.90 -3.29
CA VAL A 72 4.49 -18.28 -3.25
C VAL A 72 5.26 -17.36 -2.30
N VAL A 73 5.05 -16.04 -2.38
CA VAL A 73 5.67 -15.04 -1.49
C VAL A 73 5.30 -15.31 -0.03
N MET A 74 4.02 -15.52 0.28
CA MET A 74 3.58 -15.83 1.64
C MET A 74 4.11 -17.19 2.14
N CYS A 75 4.20 -18.19 1.26
CA CYS A 75 4.81 -19.49 1.60
C CYS A 75 6.32 -19.36 1.87
N SER A 76 7.04 -18.53 1.12
CA SER A 76 8.44 -18.22 1.36
C SER A 76 8.62 -17.62 2.76
N TRP A 77 7.75 -16.70 3.15
CA TRP A 77 7.87 -16.01 4.43
C TRP A 77 7.43 -16.86 5.64
N TYR A 78 6.16 -17.30 5.66
CA TYR A 78 5.57 -18.00 6.81
C TYR A 78 5.78 -19.51 6.81
N GLY A 79 6.18 -20.07 5.66
CA GLY A 79 6.19 -21.50 5.44
C GLY A 79 4.79 -22.04 5.10
N LYS A 80 4.79 -23.07 4.25
CA LYS A 80 3.57 -23.72 3.76
C LYS A 80 2.63 -24.19 4.87
N LYS A 81 3.17 -24.71 5.98
CA LYS A 81 2.38 -25.21 7.12
C LYS A 81 1.48 -24.12 7.72
N ILE A 82 2.02 -22.91 7.91
CA ILE A 82 1.25 -21.79 8.45
C ILE A 82 0.21 -21.32 7.45
N VAL A 83 0.57 -21.20 6.17
CA VAL A 83 -0.38 -20.83 5.11
C VAL A 83 -1.54 -21.83 5.03
N ASP A 84 -1.27 -23.13 5.19
CA ASP A 84 -2.29 -24.18 5.25
C ASP A 84 -3.20 -24.02 6.47
N GLN A 85 -2.62 -23.86 7.66
CA GLN A 85 -3.39 -23.63 8.89
C GLN A 85 -4.32 -22.41 8.77
N MET A 86 -3.83 -21.30 8.23
CA MET A 86 -4.66 -20.09 8.05
C MET A 86 -5.83 -20.36 7.12
N ARG A 87 -5.60 -21.03 5.99
CA ARG A 87 -6.66 -21.40 5.03
C ARG A 87 -7.69 -22.35 5.63
N ASP A 88 -7.24 -23.34 6.38
CA ASP A 88 -8.13 -24.31 7.03
C ASP A 88 -9.02 -23.61 8.09
N ASN A 89 -8.60 -22.46 8.61
CA ASN A 89 -9.37 -21.58 9.50
C ASN A 89 -10.06 -20.41 8.75
N LYS A 90 -10.33 -20.56 7.46
CA LYS A 90 -11.04 -19.58 6.61
C LYS A 90 -10.35 -18.22 6.45
N PHE A 91 -9.05 -18.14 6.69
CA PHE A 91 -8.26 -16.97 6.30
C PHE A 91 -7.78 -17.11 4.86
N ILE A 92 -7.80 -16.00 4.14
CA ILE A 92 -7.20 -15.86 2.81
C ILE A 92 -5.96 -14.97 2.89
N ILE A 93 -5.13 -15.00 1.84
CA ILE A 93 -4.10 -13.97 1.66
C ILE A 93 -4.75 -12.79 0.94
N GLU A 94 -4.74 -11.64 1.60
CA GLU A 94 -5.30 -10.37 1.15
C GLU A 94 -4.23 -9.46 0.56
N HIS A 95 -4.57 -8.70 -0.48
CA HIS A 95 -3.77 -7.57 -0.95
C HIS A 95 -4.31 -6.28 -0.32
N LEU A 96 -3.51 -5.64 0.52
CA LEU A 96 -3.93 -4.46 1.29
C LEU A 96 -4.36 -3.31 0.35
N ASP A 97 -3.64 -3.12 -0.75
CA ASP A 97 -3.98 -2.17 -1.81
C ASP A 97 -5.00 -2.66 -2.85
N ASN A 98 -5.53 -3.88 -2.73
CA ASN A 98 -6.44 -4.50 -3.72
C ASN A 98 -5.88 -4.63 -5.15
N ASN A 99 -4.57 -4.44 -5.36
CA ASN A 99 -3.90 -4.64 -6.63
C ASN A 99 -3.32 -6.06 -6.71
N PRO A 100 -3.86 -6.96 -7.55
CA PRO A 100 -3.37 -8.34 -7.65
C PRO A 100 -1.95 -8.47 -8.23
N HIS A 101 -1.38 -7.36 -8.71
CA HIS A 101 -0.05 -7.29 -9.31
C HIS A 101 1.02 -6.76 -8.35
N ASN A 102 0.62 -6.20 -7.20
CA ASN A 102 1.52 -5.82 -6.13
C ASN A 102 1.63 -6.96 -5.12
N CYS A 103 2.51 -7.91 -5.38
CA CYS A 103 2.74 -9.08 -4.52
C CYS A 103 3.86 -8.83 -3.50
N SER A 104 4.14 -7.57 -3.19
CA SER A 104 5.07 -7.17 -2.13
C SER A 104 4.60 -7.74 -0.79
N ILE A 105 5.47 -8.38 -0.03
CA ILE A 105 5.16 -8.96 1.28
C ILE A 105 4.51 -7.91 2.17
N GLU A 106 4.96 -6.65 2.15
CA GLU A 106 4.36 -5.57 2.94
C GLU A 106 2.94 -5.18 2.52
N ASN A 107 2.52 -5.59 1.32
CA ASN A 107 1.16 -5.41 0.80
C ASN A 107 0.29 -6.66 1.03
N LEU A 108 0.80 -7.71 1.67
CA LEU A 108 0.09 -8.95 1.91
C LEU A 108 -0.23 -9.13 3.40
N ALA A 109 -1.40 -9.69 3.69
CA ALA A 109 -1.79 -10.09 5.04
C ALA A 109 -2.68 -11.32 5.00
N PHE A 110 -2.81 -12.02 6.13
CA PHE A 110 -3.92 -12.95 6.31
C PHE A 110 -5.15 -12.17 6.78
N ALA A 111 -6.30 -12.40 6.15
CA ALA A 111 -7.58 -11.84 6.57
C ALA A 111 -8.65 -12.93 6.55
N HIS A 112 -9.54 -12.94 7.55
CA HIS A 112 -10.70 -13.84 7.51
C HIS A 112 -11.55 -13.53 6.27
N GLU A 113 -12.13 -14.55 5.64
CA GLU A 113 -12.87 -14.40 4.38
C GLU A 113 -14.00 -13.35 4.45
N ASP A 114 -14.64 -13.21 5.60
CA ASP A 114 -15.71 -12.23 5.80
C ASP A 114 -15.17 -10.80 5.93
N LEU A 115 -14.00 -10.63 6.55
CA LEU A 115 -13.31 -9.34 6.61
C LEU A 115 -12.85 -8.89 5.22
N ASN A 116 -12.35 -9.82 4.39
CA ASN A 116 -12.04 -9.54 2.98
C ASN A 116 -13.28 -9.08 2.20
N LYS A 117 -14.42 -9.76 2.35
CA LYS A 117 -15.69 -9.33 1.73
C LYS A 117 -16.06 -7.93 2.20
N ALA A 118 -15.99 -7.66 3.50
CA ALA A 118 -16.28 -6.35 4.06
C ALA A 118 -15.38 -5.25 3.45
N LYS A 119 -14.07 -5.49 3.35
CA LYS A 119 -13.10 -4.59 2.70
C LYS A 119 -13.47 -4.29 1.24
N ALA A 120 -13.85 -5.31 0.48
CA ALA A 120 -14.25 -5.18 -0.92
C ALA A 120 -15.50 -4.29 -1.12
N PHE A 121 -16.42 -4.26 -0.16
CA PHE A 121 -17.62 -3.41 -0.19
C PHE A 121 -17.42 -2.03 0.47
N THR A 122 -16.34 -1.83 1.22
CA THR A 122 -16.07 -0.61 1.98
C THR A 122 -14.80 0.08 1.49
N PHE A 123 -13.66 -0.16 2.14
CA PHE A 123 -12.38 0.51 1.92
C PHE A 123 -11.95 0.46 0.45
N ASP A 124 -12.09 -0.67 -0.23
CA ASP A 124 -11.66 -0.81 -1.63
C ASP A 124 -12.49 0.05 -2.61
N LYS A 125 -13.74 0.37 -2.26
CA LYS A 125 -14.59 1.28 -3.04
C LYS A 125 -14.40 2.73 -2.65
N THR A 126 -14.07 2.98 -1.38
CA THR A 126 -13.91 4.34 -0.84
C THR A 126 -12.55 4.92 -1.19
N ARG A 127 -11.46 4.16 -1.02
CA ARG A 127 -10.08 4.62 -1.18
C ARG A 127 -9.79 5.26 -2.55
N PRO A 128 -10.20 4.69 -3.70
CA PRO A 128 -9.96 5.35 -4.99
C PRO A 128 -10.68 6.69 -5.14
N LYS A 129 -11.81 6.88 -4.45
CA LYS A 129 -12.60 8.12 -4.48
C LYS A 129 -12.04 9.21 -3.58
N LEU A 130 -11.04 8.87 -2.76
CA LEU A 130 -10.36 9.80 -1.85
C LEU A 130 -9.11 10.39 -2.47
N LEU A 131 -8.68 9.92 -3.64
CA LEU A 131 -7.36 10.24 -4.18
C LEU A 131 -7.18 11.74 -4.43
N THR A 132 -8.25 12.47 -4.70
CA THR A 132 -8.23 13.93 -4.87
C THR A 132 -7.95 14.67 -3.57
N GLU A 133 -8.28 14.08 -2.42
CA GLU A 133 -8.11 14.65 -1.08
C GLU A 133 -6.88 14.09 -0.36
N VAL A 134 -6.75 12.76 -0.35
CA VAL A 134 -5.74 12.02 0.40
C VAL A 134 -5.38 10.69 -0.28
N ALA A 135 -4.09 10.46 -0.48
CA ALA A 135 -3.52 9.18 -0.82
C ALA A 135 -3.40 8.32 0.45
N MET A 136 -4.36 7.41 0.64
CA MET A 136 -4.39 6.50 1.79
C MET A 136 -3.92 5.09 1.41
N ASN A 137 -2.99 4.52 2.16
CA ASN A 137 -2.48 3.16 1.98
C ASN A 137 -2.38 2.42 3.31
N ILE A 138 -2.30 1.09 3.25
CA ILE A 138 -2.08 0.22 4.41
C ILE A 138 -0.89 -0.67 4.08
N TYR A 139 0.06 -0.75 4.99
CA TYR A 139 1.23 -1.61 4.89
C TYR A 139 1.33 -2.52 6.12
N LYS A 140 1.94 -3.68 5.95
CA LYS A 140 2.34 -4.56 7.06
C LYS A 140 3.86 -4.63 7.14
N ASN A 141 4.43 -4.31 8.29
CA ASN A 141 5.84 -4.53 8.56
C ASN A 141 6.03 -5.98 9.00
N PHE A 142 6.68 -6.82 8.19
CA PHE A 142 6.83 -8.24 8.52
C PHE A 142 7.95 -8.54 9.53
N SER A 143 8.81 -7.57 9.83
CA SER A 143 9.83 -7.70 10.87
C SER A 143 9.22 -7.53 12.26
N THR A 144 8.28 -6.59 12.41
CA THR A 144 7.60 -6.30 13.69
C THR A 144 6.19 -6.89 13.78
N LYS A 145 5.61 -7.27 12.63
CA LYS A 145 4.22 -7.71 12.39
C LYS A 145 3.15 -6.62 12.51
N GLU A 146 3.57 -5.39 12.71
CA GLU A 146 2.69 -4.22 12.86
C GLU A 146 2.09 -3.80 11.51
N PHE A 147 0.93 -3.15 11.58
CA PHE A 147 0.35 -2.46 10.44
C PHE A 147 0.59 -0.96 10.54
N GLU A 148 0.59 -0.29 9.39
CA GLU A 148 0.61 1.16 9.33
C GLU A 148 -0.33 1.67 8.25
N ILE A 149 -1.22 2.59 8.63
CA ILE A 149 -1.99 3.39 7.68
C ILE A 149 -1.18 4.64 7.38
N THR A 150 -0.96 4.91 6.10
CA THR A 150 -0.28 6.11 5.65
C THR A 150 -1.26 7.01 4.92
N LEU A 151 -1.19 8.31 5.16
CA LEU A 151 -2.01 9.33 4.53
C LEU A 151 -1.10 10.40 3.94
N GLY A 152 -1.08 10.55 2.62
CA GLY A 152 -0.45 11.68 1.92
C GLY A 152 -1.51 12.67 1.49
N PHE A 153 -1.43 13.92 1.92
CA PHE A 153 -2.52 14.89 1.74
C PHE A 153 -2.36 15.68 0.43
N ASN A 154 -3.33 15.54 -0.47
CA ASN A 154 -3.39 16.28 -1.74
C ASN A 154 -4.13 17.62 -1.61
N GLN A 155 -4.86 17.80 -0.51
CA GLN A 155 -5.50 19.04 -0.10
C GLN A 155 -5.02 19.44 1.28
N LEU A 156 -5.32 20.67 1.70
CA LEU A 156 -4.95 21.14 3.03
C LEU A 156 -5.77 20.42 4.11
N TYR A 157 -5.10 19.57 4.88
CA TYR A 157 -5.61 18.99 6.12
C TYR A 157 -4.77 19.43 7.30
N THR A 158 -5.39 19.43 8.47
CA THR A 158 -4.73 19.78 9.72
C THR A 158 -4.86 18.67 10.75
N LEU A 159 -3.82 18.48 11.54
CA LEU A 159 -3.82 17.67 12.74
C LEU A 159 -4.08 18.57 13.93
N THR A 160 -5.07 18.20 14.75
CA THR A 160 -5.35 18.90 16.01
C THR A 160 -4.75 18.11 17.16
N LEU A 161 -3.86 18.75 17.91
CA LEU A 161 -3.20 18.19 19.10
C LEU A 161 -3.57 19.03 20.33
N GLU A 162 -3.76 18.36 21.46
CA GLU A 162 -3.90 19.02 22.76
C GLU A 162 -2.57 18.89 23.51
N GLU A 163 -1.84 20.01 23.65
CA GLU A 163 -0.56 20.10 24.36
C GLU A 163 -0.70 21.19 25.45
N ASP A 164 -0.41 20.87 26.71
CA ASP A 164 -0.45 21.83 27.84
C ASP A 164 -1.76 22.63 27.99
N ASN A 165 -2.91 21.98 27.83
CA ASN A 165 -4.25 22.60 27.78
C ASN A 165 -4.43 23.65 26.66
N LYS A 166 -3.64 23.54 25.59
CA LYS A 166 -3.77 24.34 24.38
C LYS A 166 -3.94 23.45 23.16
N THR A 167 -4.91 23.83 22.34
CA THR A 167 -5.11 23.24 21.03
C THR A 167 -4.07 23.79 20.06
N LYS A 168 -3.30 22.90 19.45
CA LYS A 168 -2.33 23.18 18.39
C LYS A 168 -2.81 22.56 17.09
N THR A 169 -2.82 23.36 16.04
CA THR A 169 -3.26 22.94 14.70
C THR A 169 -2.06 22.93 13.77
N ILE A 170 -1.76 21.76 13.19
CA ILE A 170 -0.59 21.54 12.34
C ILE A 170 -1.05 21.15 10.94
N PRO A 171 -0.76 21.95 9.90
CA PRO A 171 -0.96 21.56 8.51
C PRO A 171 -0.14 20.31 8.15
N LEU A 172 -0.71 19.37 7.40
CA LEU A 172 -0.11 18.07 7.13
C LEU A 172 0.29 17.87 5.67
N ASN A 173 1.49 17.34 5.45
CA ASN A 173 1.91 16.67 4.20
C ASN A 173 1.62 15.17 4.27
N ALA A 174 1.97 14.55 5.40
CA ALA A 174 1.78 13.14 5.63
C ALA A 174 1.42 12.81 7.08
N LEU A 175 0.68 11.72 7.28
CA LEU A 175 0.38 11.12 8.59
C LEU A 175 0.57 9.61 8.51
N TYR A 176 1.23 9.05 9.51
CA TYR A 176 1.59 7.64 9.64
C TYR A 176 1.01 7.12 10.95
N LEU A 177 0.09 6.17 10.90
CA LEU A 177 -0.65 5.66 12.05
C LEU A 177 -0.30 4.19 12.24
N LYS A 178 0.27 3.82 13.38
CA LYS A 178 0.73 2.46 13.66
C LYS A 178 -0.29 1.67 14.49
N TYR A 179 -0.36 0.39 14.17
CA TYR A 179 -1.30 -0.56 14.75
C TYR A 179 -0.61 -1.88 15.04
N ASP A 180 -1.10 -2.58 16.06
CA ASP A 180 -0.70 -3.95 16.35
C ASP A 180 -1.07 -4.90 15.19
N ASP A 181 -0.68 -6.18 15.27
CA ASP A 181 -1.02 -7.21 14.27
C ASP A 181 -2.51 -7.61 14.31
N ASP A 182 -3.39 -6.62 14.12
CA ASP A 182 -4.85 -6.75 14.07
C ASP A 182 -5.41 -5.99 12.86
N PHE A 183 -5.63 -6.73 11.78
CA PHE A 183 -6.14 -6.16 10.53
C PHE A 183 -7.61 -5.68 10.63
N GLU A 184 -8.41 -6.20 11.57
CA GLU A 184 -9.81 -5.80 11.72
C GLU A 184 -9.91 -4.38 12.29
N THR A 185 -9.12 -4.08 13.32
CA THR A 185 -8.98 -2.72 13.86
C THR A 185 -8.44 -1.74 12.81
N VAL A 186 -7.40 -2.14 12.08
CA VAL A 186 -6.82 -1.34 10.99
C VAL A 186 -7.87 -1.01 9.92
N LEU A 187 -8.64 -1.99 9.47
CA LEU A 187 -9.66 -1.77 8.44
C LEU A 187 -10.81 -0.88 8.95
N THR A 188 -11.20 -1.03 10.21
CA THR A 188 -12.22 -0.20 10.86
C THR A 188 -11.78 1.26 10.88
N ASN A 189 -10.55 1.53 11.35
CA ASN A 189 -10.02 2.89 11.40
C ASN A 189 -9.78 3.47 10.01
N ALA A 190 -9.30 2.68 9.04
CA ALA A 190 -9.15 3.12 7.66
C ALA A 190 -10.50 3.57 7.04
N ASN A 191 -11.58 2.84 7.32
CA ASN A 191 -12.93 3.23 6.89
C ASN A 191 -13.42 4.49 7.62
N PHE A 192 -13.16 4.61 8.93
CA PHE A 192 -13.51 5.81 9.69
C PHE A 192 -12.80 7.04 9.12
N ILE A 193 -11.47 6.98 8.99
CA ILE A 193 -10.64 8.04 8.39
C ILE A 193 -11.18 8.41 7.01
N GLY A 194 -11.40 7.43 6.15
CA GLY A 194 -11.91 7.65 4.80
C GLY A 194 -13.30 8.30 4.72
N ASN A 195 -14.11 8.18 5.77
CA ASN A 195 -15.39 8.87 5.89
C ASN A 195 -15.23 10.29 6.48
N SER A 196 -14.32 10.45 7.44
CA SER A 196 -14.06 11.73 8.11
C SER A 196 -13.43 12.73 7.16
N VAL A 197 -12.41 12.33 6.38
CA VAL A 197 -11.72 13.23 5.45
C VAL A 197 -12.63 13.81 4.36
N LYS A 198 -13.75 13.16 4.03
CA LYS A 198 -14.73 13.69 3.07
C LYS A 198 -15.59 14.82 3.64
N LYS A 199 -15.66 14.94 4.96
CA LYS A 199 -16.56 15.84 5.68
C LYS A 199 -15.81 16.96 6.37
N GLU A 200 -14.61 16.67 6.84
CA GLU A 200 -13.84 17.51 7.74
C GLU A 200 -12.41 17.63 7.22
N THR A 201 -11.80 18.80 7.37
CA THR A 201 -10.40 19.07 7.02
C THR A 201 -9.46 18.99 8.23
N SER A 202 -9.99 18.63 9.40
CA SER A 202 -9.24 18.40 10.62
C SER A 202 -9.31 16.93 11.00
N LEU A 203 -8.17 16.36 11.36
CA LEU A 203 -8.06 15.00 11.87
C LEU A 203 -7.75 15.04 13.37
N ASN A 204 -8.51 14.25 14.12
CA ASN A 204 -8.25 13.98 15.53
C ASN A 204 -7.80 12.53 15.69
N VAL A 205 -6.51 12.33 15.94
CA VAL A 205 -5.92 10.99 16.10
C VAL A 205 -6.37 10.30 17.39
N ASN A 206 -6.84 11.05 18.39
CA ASN A 206 -7.31 10.48 19.65
C ASN A 206 -8.61 9.69 19.50
N THR A 207 -9.30 9.79 18.36
CA THR A 207 -10.48 8.97 18.06
C THR A 207 -10.13 7.67 17.34
N LEU A 208 -8.84 7.38 17.13
CA LEU A 208 -8.35 6.20 16.44
C LEU A 208 -7.67 5.26 17.43
N ASP A 209 -7.91 3.97 17.28
CA ASP A 209 -7.23 2.92 18.05
C ASP A 209 -5.80 2.65 17.53
N CYS A 210 -5.04 3.69 17.18
CA CYS A 210 -3.60 3.56 16.86
C CYS A 210 -2.76 3.74 18.14
N TYR A 211 -1.74 2.90 18.33
CA TYR A 211 -0.89 2.99 19.53
C TYR A 211 0.20 4.07 19.40
N ASP A 212 0.56 4.44 18.18
CA ASP A 212 1.59 5.45 17.88
C ASP A 212 1.29 6.11 16.53
N TYR A 213 1.75 7.35 16.36
CA TYR A 213 1.66 8.05 15.09
C TYR A 213 2.83 9.02 14.89
N ARG A 214 3.14 9.25 13.62
CA ARG A 214 4.10 10.27 13.18
C ARG A 214 3.44 11.14 12.12
N TYR A 215 3.77 12.41 12.09
CA TYR A 215 3.30 13.31 11.05
C TYR A 215 4.46 14.06 10.39
N GLU A 216 4.22 14.53 9.18
CA GLU A 216 5.07 15.50 8.49
C GLU A 216 4.28 16.77 8.24
N ALA A 217 4.79 17.88 8.79
CA ALA A 217 4.15 19.17 8.65
C ALA A 217 4.24 19.68 7.21
N ALA A 218 3.20 20.41 6.78
CA ALA A 218 3.18 20.97 5.44
C ALA A 218 4.22 22.09 5.26
N ASN A 219 4.86 22.09 4.09
CA ASN A 219 5.70 23.20 3.65
C ASN A 219 4.86 24.13 2.78
N PHE A 220 4.88 25.43 3.06
CA PHE A 220 4.18 26.42 2.26
C PHE A 220 5.15 27.14 1.33
N LEU A 221 4.93 27.01 0.03
CA LEU A 221 5.63 27.78 -1.00
C LEU A 221 4.75 28.92 -1.49
N VAL A 222 5.29 30.13 -1.52
CA VAL A 222 4.61 31.28 -2.11
C VAL A 222 4.95 31.35 -3.60
N ALA A 223 3.98 31.03 -4.45
CA ALA A 223 4.15 31.16 -5.90
C ALA A 223 4.12 32.65 -6.33
N PRO A 224 4.93 33.06 -7.32
CA PRO A 224 4.79 34.37 -7.94
C PRO A 224 3.40 34.52 -8.58
N LYS A 225 2.77 35.69 -8.45
CA LYS A 225 1.41 35.96 -8.95
C LYS A 225 1.20 35.65 -10.45
N GLU A 226 2.26 35.70 -11.24
CA GLU A 226 2.22 35.64 -12.70
C GLU A 226 2.63 34.27 -13.28
N LYS A 227 3.08 33.32 -12.44
CA LYS A 227 3.54 32.00 -12.89
C LYS A 227 3.14 30.90 -11.91
N SER A 228 2.54 29.84 -12.45
CA SER A 228 2.38 28.59 -11.71
C SER A 228 3.76 27.98 -11.43
N LEU A 229 3.90 27.35 -10.26
CA LEU A 229 5.10 26.58 -9.94
C LEU A 229 5.12 25.29 -10.79
N PRO A 230 6.30 24.85 -11.24
CA PRO A 230 6.42 23.54 -11.86
C PRO A 230 6.11 22.43 -10.84
N PRO A 231 5.78 21.20 -11.28
CA PRO A 231 5.49 20.08 -10.38
C PRO A 231 6.64 19.74 -9.42
N LEU A 232 7.88 19.99 -9.81
CA LEU A 232 9.07 19.80 -8.97
C LEU A 232 9.84 21.11 -8.85
N VAL A 233 10.10 21.53 -7.61
CA VAL A 233 10.87 22.74 -7.29
C VAL A 233 12.05 22.36 -6.42
N ASN A 234 13.25 22.82 -6.78
CA ASN A 234 14.40 22.74 -5.89
C ASN A 234 14.41 23.98 -4.99
N TYR A 235 14.29 23.77 -3.69
CA TYR A 235 14.36 24.82 -2.67
C TYR A 235 15.37 24.42 -1.61
N ASN A 236 16.42 25.22 -1.40
CA ASN A 236 17.50 24.94 -0.44
C ASN A 236 18.14 23.54 -0.60
N ASN A 237 18.42 23.13 -1.83
CA ASN A 237 18.98 21.80 -2.18
C ASN A 237 18.05 20.62 -1.86
N GLN A 238 16.76 20.88 -1.63
CA GLN A 238 15.74 19.85 -1.48
C GLN A 238 14.75 19.93 -2.63
N TRP A 239 14.48 18.79 -3.26
CA TRP A 239 13.41 18.69 -4.25
C TRP A 239 12.07 18.59 -3.53
N LEU A 240 11.13 19.44 -3.91
CA LEU A 240 9.77 19.49 -3.38
C LEU A 240 8.79 19.20 -4.51
N LEU A 241 7.84 18.31 -4.25
CA LEU A 241 6.70 18.07 -5.12
C LEU A 241 5.62 19.11 -4.82
N VAL A 242 5.19 19.85 -5.84
CA VAL A 242 4.12 20.85 -5.74
C VAL A 242 2.79 20.17 -6.05
N LEU A 243 1.99 19.97 -5.00
CA LEU A 243 0.65 19.39 -5.13
C LEU A 243 -0.35 20.44 -5.62
N ASN A 244 -1.14 20.08 -6.64
CA ASN A 244 -2.18 20.90 -7.25
C ASN A 244 -3.12 20.02 -8.09
N GLU A 245 -4.07 20.62 -8.80
CA GLU A 245 -5.05 19.91 -9.64
C GLU A 245 -4.43 18.99 -10.71
N LYS A 246 -3.19 19.23 -11.11
CA LYS A 246 -2.45 18.44 -12.13
C LYS A 246 -1.42 17.49 -11.52
N THR A 247 -1.14 17.60 -10.22
CA THR A 247 -0.07 16.85 -9.55
C THR A 247 -0.55 16.43 -8.18
N SER A 248 -0.79 15.13 -8.00
CA SER A 248 -1.26 14.54 -6.77
C SER A 248 -0.44 13.31 -6.39
N LEU A 249 -0.34 13.08 -5.09
CA LEU A 249 0.12 11.83 -4.52
C LEU A 249 -0.87 10.73 -4.85
N VAL A 250 -0.35 9.57 -5.25
CA VAL A 250 -1.15 8.35 -5.42
C VAL A 250 -0.97 7.36 -4.28
N ALA A 251 0.18 7.44 -3.62
CA ALA A 251 0.56 6.70 -2.42
C ALA A 251 1.74 7.40 -1.76
N ILE A 252 1.94 7.12 -0.47
CA ILE A 252 3.20 7.39 0.24
C ILE A 252 3.67 6.09 0.88
N GLY A 253 4.99 5.86 0.92
CA GLY A 253 5.54 4.65 1.52
C GLY A 253 5.38 4.63 3.04
N PRO A 254 5.52 3.46 3.69
CA PRO A 254 5.46 3.35 5.14
C PRO A 254 6.67 4.01 5.82
N SER A 255 6.50 4.44 7.07
CA SER A 255 7.44 5.25 7.83
C SER A 255 8.81 4.59 8.06
N TRP A 256 8.86 3.25 8.06
CA TRP A 256 10.10 2.47 8.22
C TRP A 256 10.93 2.39 6.93
N LYS A 257 10.36 2.71 5.77
CA LYS A 257 11.11 2.85 4.51
C LYS A 257 11.61 4.29 4.40
N LYS A 258 12.85 4.52 4.82
CA LYS A 258 13.50 5.83 4.64
C LYS A 258 13.61 6.16 3.14
N ASN A 259 13.36 7.42 2.77
CA ASN A 259 13.66 8.08 1.48
C ASN A 259 12.60 8.07 0.35
N LEU A 260 11.30 8.19 0.64
CA LEU A 260 10.29 8.40 -0.42
C LEU A 260 9.29 9.51 -0.08
N ILE A 261 9.78 10.74 0.09
CA ILE A 261 9.06 11.98 -0.22
C ILE A 261 10.04 12.93 -0.91
#